data_AF-A0A520GWE0-F1
#
_entry.id   AF-A0A520GWE0-F1
#
_cell.length_a   1.000
_cell.length_b   1.000
_cell.length_c   1.000
_cell.angle_alpha   90.00
_cell.angle_beta   90.00
_cell.angle_gamma   90.00
#
_symmetry.space_group_name_H-M   'P 1'
#
loop_
_entity.id
_entity.type
_entity.pdbx_description
1 polymer ?
#
loop_
_entity_poly.entity_id
_entity_poly.type
_entity_poly.pdbx_seq_one_letter_code
_entity_poly.pdbx_strand_id
1 'polypeptide(L)'
;MIAAALLAGAGSPVAPKPLFRDPVHDGAADPSTVYDPARREWVMFYTNRRADLPMADANDVRWVHGTAIGTARSRDGVRWRYGGTAAIPASCTGATLWAPEVQYLAGRWHMWLTVVPGVFRDWNAPRFIVHLTSRDLKRWTCGERLSLGSDRVIDASVAALPGGGYRLWYNDER
;
A
#
# COMPACT_ATOMS: atom_id res chain seq x y z
N MET A 1 -39.42 32.81 26.24
CA MET A 1 -38.04 32.99 25.70
C MET A 1 -37.42 31.63 25.54
N ILE A 2 -37.23 31.16 24.31
CA ILE A 2 -36.55 29.89 24.01
C ILE A 2 -35.10 30.24 23.71
N ALA A 3 -34.18 29.81 24.58
CA ALA A 3 -32.75 29.94 24.33
C ALA A 3 -32.33 28.89 23.29
N ALA A 4 -31.94 29.33 22.10
CA ALA A 4 -31.26 28.51 21.13
C ALA A 4 -29.82 28.29 21.61
N ALA A 5 -29.48 27.07 22.01
CA ALA A 5 -28.10 26.67 22.24
C ALA A 5 -27.40 26.59 20.87
N LEU A 6 -26.49 27.53 20.61
CA LEU A 6 -25.54 27.45 19.51
C LEU A 6 -24.61 26.27 19.80
N LEU A 7 -24.80 25.15 19.10
CA LEU A 7 -23.78 24.12 18.97
C LEU A 7 -22.63 24.75 18.17
N ALA A 8 -21.64 25.29 18.88
CA ALA A 8 -20.35 25.61 18.28
C ALA A 8 -19.80 24.32 17.67
N GLY A 9 -19.78 24.24 16.33
CA GLY A 9 -19.18 23.12 15.63
C GLY A 9 -17.71 23.02 16.04
N ALA A 10 -17.34 21.93 16.71
CA ALA A 10 -15.94 21.60 16.90
C ALA A 10 -15.28 21.57 15.51
N GLY A 11 -14.26 22.40 15.29
CA GLY A 11 -13.54 22.43 14.02
C GLY A 11 -13.03 21.04 13.65
N SER A 12 -12.97 20.74 12.36
CA SER A 12 -12.46 19.46 11.87
C SER A 12 -11.07 19.16 12.46
N PRO A 13 -10.83 17.96 13.01
CA PRO A 13 -9.53 17.61 13.57
C PRO A 13 -8.42 17.78 12.53
N VAL A 14 -7.33 18.46 12.90
CA VAL A 14 -6.18 18.67 12.01
C VAL A 14 -5.27 17.44 12.06
N ALA A 15 -4.87 16.94 10.89
CA ALA A 15 -3.94 15.83 10.78
C ALA A 15 -2.53 16.20 11.28
N PRO A 16 -1.84 15.28 11.99
CA PRO A 16 -0.46 15.49 12.39
C PRO A 16 0.46 15.58 11.16
N LYS A 17 1.66 16.14 11.37
CA LYS A 17 2.73 16.18 10.38
C LYS A 17 3.98 15.52 10.98
N PRO A 18 4.42 14.36 10.47
CA PRO A 18 3.82 13.57 9.38
C PRO A 18 2.46 12.95 9.77
N LEU A 19 1.66 12.58 8.75
CA LEU A 19 0.33 11.97 8.92
C LEU A 19 0.41 10.63 9.67
N PHE A 20 1.44 9.84 9.37
CA PHE A 20 1.71 8.56 9.97
C PHE A 20 3.23 8.30 9.96
N ARG A 21 3.74 7.69 11.04
CA ARG A 21 5.11 7.15 11.11
C ARG A 21 5.00 5.66 11.38
N ASP A 22 5.63 4.85 10.54
CA ASP A 22 5.71 3.42 10.78
C ASP A 22 6.54 3.15 12.04
N PRO A 23 6.02 2.48 13.07
CA PRO A 23 6.76 2.26 14.31
C PRO A 23 7.85 1.19 14.19
N VAL A 24 7.95 0.48 13.06
CA VAL A 24 8.92 -0.60 12.87
C VAL A 24 10.21 -0.07 12.26
N HIS A 25 10.10 0.57 11.10
CA HIS A 25 11.24 1.03 10.31
C HIS A 25 11.20 2.52 9.98
N ASP A 26 10.13 3.23 10.37
CA ASP A 26 9.93 4.66 10.09
C ASP A 26 9.97 5.02 8.58
N GLY A 27 9.81 4.00 7.71
CA GLY A 27 9.92 4.12 6.26
C GLY A 27 8.62 3.85 5.52
N ALA A 28 7.48 4.32 6.05
CA ALA A 28 6.21 4.22 5.35
C ALA A 28 6.24 4.99 4.02
N ALA A 29 6.01 4.30 2.91
CA ALA A 29 6.01 4.87 1.56
C ALA A 29 4.90 4.28 0.70
N ASP A 30 4.61 4.97 -0.41
CA ASP A 30 3.74 4.47 -1.50
C ASP A 30 2.35 3.99 -1.01
N PRO A 31 1.59 4.81 -0.24
CA PRO A 31 0.38 4.33 0.41
C PRO A 31 -0.81 4.18 -0.56
N SER A 32 -1.57 3.10 -0.42
CA SER A 32 -2.93 2.98 -0.95
C SER A 32 -3.93 2.88 0.19
N THR A 33 -4.97 3.71 0.15
CA THR A 33 -5.93 3.89 1.25
C THR A 33 -7.33 3.53 0.81
N VAL A 34 -7.99 2.64 1.56
CA VAL A 34 -9.35 2.17 1.29
C VAL A 34 -10.20 2.21 2.55
N TYR A 35 -11.52 2.30 2.39
CA TYR A 35 -12.45 2.18 3.51
C TYR A 35 -12.91 0.73 3.67
N ASP A 36 -12.67 0.12 4.84
CA ASP A 36 -13.15 -1.22 5.23
C ASP A 36 -14.58 -1.08 5.79
N PRO A 37 -15.65 -1.38 5.01
CA PRO A 37 -17.02 -1.21 5.47
C PRO A 37 -17.39 -2.18 6.60
N ALA A 38 -16.74 -3.34 6.66
CA ALA A 38 -17.00 -4.34 7.71
C ALA A 38 -16.52 -3.87 9.08
N ARG A 39 -15.47 -3.03 9.12
CA ARG A 39 -14.93 -2.46 10.37
C ARG A 39 -15.25 -0.98 10.57
N ARG A 40 -15.80 -0.33 9.54
CA ARG A 40 -16.11 1.09 9.49
C ARG A 40 -14.87 1.95 9.77
N GLU A 41 -13.78 1.60 9.11
CA GLU A 41 -12.47 2.23 9.29
C GLU A 41 -11.75 2.38 7.95
N TRP A 42 -10.96 3.44 7.83
CA TRP A 42 -9.93 3.55 6.81
C TRP A 42 -8.79 2.59 7.11
N VAL A 43 -8.24 2.00 6.05
CA VAL A 43 -7.06 1.14 6.06
C VAL A 43 -6.08 1.69 5.03
N MET A 44 -4.86 1.94 5.45
CA MET A 44 -3.73 2.28 4.59
C MET A 44 -2.85 1.05 4.47
N PHE A 45 -2.48 0.70 3.25
CA PHE A 45 -1.43 -0.26 2.91
C PHE A 45 -0.24 0.54 2.41
N TYR A 46 0.97 0.24 2.86
CA TYR A 46 2.16 1.00 2.48
C TYR A 46 3.38 0.10 2.33
N THR A 47 4.32 0.48 1.46
CA THR A 47 5.65 -0.10 1.43
C THR A 47 6.33 0.17 2.77
N ASN A 48 6.71 -0.86 3.52
CA ASN A 48 7.47 -0.69 4.75
C ASN A 48 8.97 -0.69 4.44
N ARG A 49 9.50 0.46 3.99
CA ARG A 49 10.94 0.63 3.73
C ARG A 49 11.70 0.56 5.06
N ARG A 50 12.87 -0.06 5.04
CA ARG A 50 13.71 -0.32 6.21
C ARG A 50 14.65 0.86 6.48
N ALA A 51 14.09 2.03 6.78
CA ALA A 51 14.85 3.29 6.87
C ALA A 51 15.83 3.34 8.07
N ASP A 52 15.68 2.41 9.00
CA ASP A 52 16.59 2.15 10.13
C ASP A 52 17.81 1.29 9.76
N LEU A 53 17.86 0.74 8.53
CA LEU A 53 18.97 -0.10 8.09
C LEU A 53 20.21 0.76 7.75
N PRO A 54 21.40 0.45 8.32
CA PRO A 54 22.61 1.16 7.96
C PRO A 54 23.01 0.86 6.51
N MET A 55 23.35 1.91 5.78
CA MET A 55 23.92 1.81 4.43
C MET A 55 25.42 1.52 4.54
N ALA A 56 25.93 0.55 3.78
CA ALA A 56 27.36 0.28 3.77
C ALA A 56 28.14 1.29 2.89
N ASP A 57 27.47 1.90 1.91
CA ASP A 57 27.99 2.99 1.07
C ASP A 57 26.83 3.80 0.48
N ALA A 58 27.13 4.91 -0.21
CA ALA A 58 26.12 5.82 -0.76
C ALA A 58 25.25 5.21 -1.88
N ASN A 59 25.65 4.09 -2.47
CA ASN A 59 24.91 3.41 -3.52
C ASN A 59 24.04 2.26 -2.98
N ASP A 60 24.13 1.94 -1.68
CA ASP A 60 23.45 0.81 -1.07
C ASP A 60 21.95 1.05 -0.86
N VAL A 61 21.13 0.43 -1.70
CA VAL A 61 19.67 0.58 -1.64
C VAL A 61 18.96 -0.56 -0.92
N ARG A 62 19.66 -1.40 -0.16
CA ARG A 62 19.03 -2.53 0.56
C ARG A 62 17.87 -2.10 1.47
N TRP A 63 17.85 -0.87 1.95
CA TRP A 63 16.77 -0.32 2.78
C TRP A 63 15.41 -0.28 2.05
N VAL A 64 15.38 -0.24 0.71
CA VAL A 64 14.14 -0.38 -0.07
C VAL A 64 13.81 -1.83 -0.41
N HIS A 65 14.71 -2.79 -0.20
CA HIS A 65 14.43 -4.21 -0.45
C HIS A 65 14.04 -4.94 0.83
N GLY A 66 13.61 -6.20 0.74
CA GLY A 66 13.20 -7.02 1.89
C GLY A 66 11.99 -6.45 2.61
N THR A 67 11.20 -5.62 1.91
CA THR A 67 10.08 -4.87 2.45
C THR A 67 8.83 -5.71 2.47
N ALA A 68 8.09 -5.60 3.57
CA ALA A 68 6.71 -6.06 3.65
C ALA A 68 5.75 -4.92 3.26
N ILE A 69 4.47 -5.26 3.12
CA ILE A 69 3.41 -4.25 3.09
C ILE A 69 2.90 -4.04 4.51
N GLY A 70 3.18 -2.87 5.07
CA GLY A 70 2.64 -2.43 6.34
C GLY A 70 1.18 -2.02 6.21
N THR A 71 0.46 -2.03 7.33
CA THR A 71 -0.91 -1.53 7.41
C THR A 71 -1.07 -0.54 8.54
N ALA A 72 -1.90 0.48 8.32
CA ALA A 72 -2.36 1.40 9.35
C ALA A 72 -3.88 1.57 9.27
N ARG A 73 -4.53 1.88 10.39
CA ARG A 73 -5.99 2.02 10.47
C ARG A 73 -6.40 3.33 11.10
N SER A 74 -7.50 3.89 10.62
CA SER A 74 -8.07 5.13 11.17
C SER A 74 -9.59 5.11 11.16
N ARG A 75 -10.22 5.70 12.18
CA ARG A 75 -11.67 5.92 12.23
C ARG A 75 -12.07 7.26 11.62
N ASP A 76 -11.16 8.23 11.64
CA ASP A 76 -11.41 9.63 11.32
C ASP A 76 -10.59 10.13 10.11
N GLY A 77 -9.68 9.31 9.58
CA GLY A 77 -8.74 9.69 8.51
C GLY A 77 -7.61 10.60 8.99
N VAL A 78 -7.58 10.98 10.26
CA VAL A 78 -6.67 11.96 10.85
C VAL A 78 -5.65 11.27 11.75
N ARG A 79 -6.11 10.36 12.60
CA ARG A 79 -5.26 9.63 13.55
C ARG A 79 -5.14 8.19 13.08
N TRP A 80 -3.91 7.77 12.85
CA TRP A 80 -3.59 6.46 12.31
C TRP A 80 -2.88 5.62 13.35
N ARG A 81 -3.32 4.37 13.49
CA ARG A 81 -2.68 3.37 14.35
C ARG A 81 -2.07 2.27 13.50
N TYR A 82 -0.89 1.80 13.91
CA TYR A 82 -0.25 0.66 13.28
C TYR A 82 -1.15 -0.58 13.32
N GLY A 83 -1.22 -1.29 12.20
CA GLY A 83 -2.08 -2.45 11.98
C GLY A 83 -1.32 -3.77 11.78
N GLY A 84 0.02 -3.76 11.85
CA GLY A 84 0.85 -4.90 11.49
C GLY A 84 1.20 -4.91 10.00
N THR A 85 1.74 -6.03 9.52
CA THR A 85 1.99 -6.29 8.10
C THR A 85 0.86 -7.11 7.48
N ALA A 86 0.56 -6.87 6.21
CA ALA A 86 -0.42 -7.64 5.46
C ALA A 86 0.07 -9.07 5.21
N ALA A 87 -0.81 -10.07 5.39
CA ALA A 87 -0.48 -11.47 5.14
C ALA A 87 -0.54 -11.76 3.63
N ILE A 88 0.54 -11.43 2.93
CA ILE A 88 0.70 -11.63 1.48
C ILE A 88 1.48 -12.94 1.22
N PRO A 89 0.95 -13.86 0.40
CA PRO A 89 1.55 -15.17 0.19
C PRO A 89 2.84 -15.08 -0.64
N ALA A 90 3.95 -15.56 -0.07
CA ALA A 90 5.25 -15.61 -0.74
C ALA A 90 5.28 -16.55 -1.95
N SER A 91 4.31 -17.46 -2.10
CA SER A 91 4.25 -18.44 -3.20
C SER A 91 4.07 -17.82 -4.59
N CYS A 92 3.50 -16.63 -4.69
CA CYS A 92 3.38 -15.87 -5.95
C CYS A 92 4.08 -14.52 -5.93
N THR A 93 4.65 -14.14 -4.78
CA THR A 93 5.42 -12.91 -4.65
C THR A 93 6.89 -13.26 -4.45
N GLY A 94 7.61 -12.49 -3.65
CA GLY A 94 9.02 -12.66 -3.38
C GLY A 94 9.40 -11.99 -2.08
N ALA A 95 10.69 -11.72 -1.90
CA ALA A 95 11.22 -11.15 -0.66
C ALA A 95 10.88 -9.66 -0.47
N THR A 96 10.57 -8.95 -1.56
CA THR A 96 10.46 -7.49 -1.57
C THR A 96 9.15 -7.07 -2.22
N LEU A 97 8.34 -6.31 -1.48
CA LEU A 97 7.01 -5.87 -1.88
C LEU A 97 6.91 -4.34 -1.84
N TRP A 98 6.48 -3.71 -2.94
CA TRP A 98 6.38 -2.25 -3.09
C TRP A 98 5.01 -1.81 -3.61
N ALA A 99 4.67 -0.56 -3.29
CA ALA A 99 3.60 0.23 -3.91
C ALA A 99 2.30 -0.57 -4.12
N PRO A 100 1.64 -1.02 -3.03
CA PRO A 100 0.39 -1.74 -3.15
C PRO A 100 -0.69 -0.79 -3.69
N GLU A 101 -1.43 -1.22 -4.70
CA GLU A 101 -2.66 -0.56 -5.16
C GLU A 101 -3.86 -1.41 -4.79
N VAL A 102 -4.72 -0.92 -3.89
CA VAL A 102 -5.82 -1.69 -3.31
C VAL A 102 -7.17 -1.11 -3.72
N GLN A 103 -8.07 -1.94 -4.24
CA GLN A 103 -9.43 -1.53 -4.62
C GLN A 103 -10.49 -2.55 -4.25
N TYR A 104 -11.71 -2.08 -4.01
CA TYR A 104 -12.89 -2.94 -3.94
C TYR A 104 -13.64 -2.91 -5.26
N LEU A 105 -13.60 -4.02 -5.99
CA LEU A 105 -14.18 -4.13 -7.32
C LEU A 105 -14.96 -5.43 -7.42
N ALA A 106 -16.16 -5.38 -8.03
CA ALA A 106 -17.00 -6.54 -8.27
C ALA A 106 -17.20 -7.47 -7.03
N GLY A 107 -17.36 -6.87 -5.84
CA GLY A 107 -17.63 -7.62 -4.60
C GLY A 107 -16.40 -8.26 -3.94
N ARG A 108 -15.18 -7.86 -4.33
CA ARG A 108 -13.93 -8.42 -3.82
C ARG A 108 -12.87 -7.34 -3.66
N TRP A 109 -11.90 -7.56 -2.77
CA TRP A 109 -10.71 -6.73 -2.68
C TRP A 109 -9.66 -7.23 -3.65
N HIS A 110 -9.07 -6.30 -4.40
CA HIS A 110 -7.99 -6.54 -5.33
C HIS A 110 -6.77 -5.76 -4.85
N MET A 111 -5.59 -6.34 -5.01
CA MET A 111 -4.32 -5.64 -4.84
C MET A 111 -3.44 -5.90 -6.05
N TRP A 112 -2.88 -4.84 -6.62
CA TRP A 112 -1.78 -4.92 -7.57
C TRP A 112 -0.51 -4.50 -6.85
N LEU A 113 0.49 -5.36 -6.90
CA LEU A 113 1.66 -5.24 -6.04
C LEU A 113 2.93 -5.40 -6.85
N THR A 114 3.83 -4.43 -6.72
CA THR A 114 5.18 -4.54 -7.28
C THR A 114 5.98 -5.54 -6.46
N VAL A 115 6.58 -6.51 -7.14
CA VAL A 115 7.40 -7.56 -6.55
C VAL A 115 8.81 -7.48 -7.12
N VAL A 116 9.79 -7.43 -6.22
CA VAL A 116 11.20 -7.69 -6.55
C VAL A 116 11.58 -9.06 -5.99
N PRO A 117 12.14 -9.99 -6.78
CA PRO A 117 12.37 -11.37 -6.34
C PRO A 117 13.27 -11.54 -5.12
N GLY A 118 14.09 -10.53 -4.80
CA GLY A 118 15.13 -10.64 -3.79
C GLY A 118 15.52 -9.30 -3.18
N VAL A 119 16.65 -9.33 -2.47
CA VAL A 119 17.28 -8.17 -1.84
C VAL A 119 18.56 -7.85 -2.59
N PHE A 120 18.65 -6.62 -3.11
CA PHE A 120 19.75 -6.17 -3.94
C PHE A 120 20.41 -4.93 -3.32
N ARG A 121 21.69 -4.69 -3.65
CA ARG A 121 22.43 -3.50 -3.21
C ARG A 121 22.28 -2.32 -4.16
N ASP A 122 21.78 -2.56 -5.37
CA ASP A 122 21.53 -1.55 -6.41
C ASP A 122 20.13 -1.76 -7.03
N TRP A 123 19.77 -0.87 -7.96
CA TRP A 123 18.49 -0.90 -8.68
C TRP A 123 18.47 -1.87 -9.87
N ASN A 124 19.52 -2.65 -10.09
CA ASN A 124 19.69 -3.49 -11.28
C ASN A 124 19.05 -4.89 -11.12
N ALA A 125 17.80 -4.92 -10.67
CA ALA A 125 17.04 -6.14 -10.42
C ALA A 125 15.72 -6.18 -11.22
N PRO A 126 15.22 -7.36 -11.61
CA PRO A 126 13.90 -7.45 -12.23
C PRO A 126 12.80 -7.07 -11.23
N ARG A 127 11.71 -6.52 -11.74
CA ARG A 127 10.52 -6.16 -10.97
C ARG A 127 9.26 -6.31 -11.82
N PHE A 128 8.22 -6.87 -11.24
CA PHE A 128 6.96 -7.17 -11.94
C PHE A 128 5.77 -6.95 -11.02
N ILE A 129 4.59 -6.83 -11.62
CA ILE A 129 3.34 -6.64 -10.88
C ILE A 129 2.60 -7.98 -10.74
N VAL A 130 2.17 -8.28 -9.52
CA VAL A 130 1.30 -9.42 -9.19
C VAL A 130 -0.07 -8.91 -8.79
N HIS A 131 -1.11 -9.57 -9.30
CA HIS A 131 -2.47 -9.38 -8.83
C HIS A 131 -2.77 -10.34 -7.66
N LEU A 132 -3.43 -9.82 -6.64
CA LEU A 132 -3.88 -10.55 -5.47
C LEU A 132 -5.35 -10.24 -5.20
N THR A 133 -6.04 -11.17 -4.54
CA THR A 133 -7.40 -10.90 -4.06
C THR A 133 -7.61 -11.22 -2.59
N SER A 134 -8.56 -10.54 -1.96
CA SER A 134 -8.96 -10.77 -0.58
C SER A 134 -10.47 -10.63 -0.42
N ARG A 135 -11.02 -11.34 0.58
CA ARG A 135 -12.41 -11.17 1.02
C ARG A 135 -12.51 -10.27 2.25
N ASP A 136 -11.43 -10.08 3.00
CA ASP A 136 -11.47 -9.54 4.36
C ASP A 136 -10.43 -8.43 4.63
N LEU A 137 -9.68 -8.01 3.60
CA LEU A 137 -8.56 -7.06 3.67
C LEU A 137 -7.37 -7.53 4.54
N LYS A 138 -7.34 -8.80 4.96
CA LYS A 138 -6.30 -9.34 5.85
C LYS A 138 -5.54 -10.47 5.21
N ARG A 139 -6.26 -11.43 4.63
CA ARG A 139 -5.69 -12.61 3.98
C ARG A 139 -5.77 -12.42 2.47
N TRP A 140 -4.62 -12.52 1.81
CA TRP A 140 -4.51 -12.36 0.36
C TRP A 140 -4.29 -13.71 -0.31
N THR A 141 -4.92 -13.89 -1.46
CA THR A 141 -4.79 -15.07 -2.32
C THR A 141 -4.08 -14.65 -3.59
N CYS A 142 -3.13 -15.50 -4.02
CA CYS A 142 -2.43 -15.32 -5.29
C CYS A 142 -3.39 -15.25 -6.47
N GLY A 143 -3.22 -14.23 -7.30
CA GLY A 143 -3.73 -14.18 -8.66
C GLY A 143 -2.58 -14.38 -9.65
N GLU A 144 -2.65 -13.68 -10.77
CA GLU A 144 -1.65 -13.77 -11.83
C GLU A 144 -0.49 -12.78 -11.68
N ARG A 145 0.67 -13.15 -12.20
CA ARG A 145 1.70 -12.16 -12.58
C ARG A 145 1.25 -11.51 -13.88
N LEU A 146 1.19 -10.18 -13.91
CA LEU A 146 0.79 -9.46 -15.11
C LEU A 146 1.83 -9.64 -16.23
N SER A 147 1.36 -10.00 -17.42
CA SER A 147 2.18 -10.03 -18.64
C SER A 147 2.18 -8.63 -19.26
N LEU A 148 3.13 -7.80 -18.83
CA LEU A 148 3.33 -6.43 -19.31
C LEU A 148 4.54 -6.35 -20.24
N GLY A 149 4.79 -5.18 -20.83
CA GLY A 149 5.78 -4.99 -21.90
C GLY A 149 7.24 -5.30 -21.52
N SER A 150 7.57 -5.38 -20.23
CA SER A 150 8.94 -5.63 -19.76
C SER A 150 9.03 -6.36 -18.41
N ASP A 151 10.27 -6.66 -18.00
CA ASP A 151 10.65 -7.21 -16.70
C ASP A 151 11.02 -6.12 -15.67
N ARG A 152 10.68 -4.85 -15.94
CA ARG A 152 10.95 -3.69 -15.08
C ARG A 152 9.74 -2.77 -15.00
N VAL A 153 8.63 -3.33 -14.54
CA VAL A 153 7.36 -2.61 -14.35
C VAL A 153 7.01 -2.48 -12.88
N ILE A 154 6.59 -1.28 -12.47
CA ILE A 154 6.29 -0.94 -11.07
C ILE A 154 5.06 -0.03 -10.94
N ASP A 155 4.65 0.18 -9.70
CA ASP A 155 3.75 1.24 -9.23
C ASP A 155 2.43 1.28 -10.01
N ALA A 156 1.73 0.15 -9.94
CA ALA A 156 0.40 0.02 -10.52
C ALA A 156 -0.57 1.07 -9.94
N SER A 157 -1.43 1.61 -10.80
CA SER A 157 -2.65 2.32 -10.43
C SER A 157 -3.78 1.86 -11.33
N VAL A 158 -4.93 1.56 -10.76
CA VAL A 158 -6.07 1.01 -11.52
C VAL A 158 -7.26 1.97 -11.46
N ALA A 159 -8.11 1.97 -12.47
CA ALA A 159 -9.42 2.60 -12.37
C ALA A 159 -10.46 1.79 -13.14
N ALA A 160 -11.65 1.64 -12.56
CA ALA A 160 -12.82 1.19 -13.31
C ALA A 160 -13.28 2.30 -14.27
N LEU A 161 -13.64 1.92 -15.50
CA LEU A 161 -14.08 2.87 -16.53
C LEU A 161 -15.61 2.97 -16.59
N PRO A 162 -16.19 4.14 -16.91
CA PRO A 162 -17.65 4.31 -17.00
C PRO A 162 -18.36 3.40 -18.01
N GLY A 163 -17.66 2.92 -19.03
CA GLY A 163 -18.18 2.00 -20.06
C GLY A 163 -17.95 0.51 -19.75
N GLY A 164 -17.48 0.19 -18.54
CA GLY A 164 -17.00 -1.14 -18.20
C GLY A 164 -15.52 -1.35 -18.51
N GLY A 165 -14.97 -2.42 -17.95
CA GLY A 165 -13.53 -2.69 -17.97
C GLY A 165 -12.73 -1.80 -17.01
N TYR A 166 -11.42 -1.95 -17.10
CA TYR A 166 -10.46 -1.32 -16.20
C TYR A 166 -9.33 -0.70 -17.01
N ARG A 167 -8.74 0.36 -16.47
CA ARG A 167 -7.47 0.91 -16.95
C ARG A 167 -6.41 0.70 -15.89
N LEU A 168 -5.24 0.24 -16.33
CA LEU A 168 -4.04 0.11 -15.52
C LEU A 168 -3.02 1.13 -16.03
N TRP A 169 -2.45 1.92 -15.13
CA TRP A 169 -1.23 2.69 -15.34
C TRP A 169 -0.12 2.07 -14.50
N TYR A 170 1.09 2.12 -15.01
CA TYR A 170 2.30 1.64 -14.34
C TYR A 170 3.50 2.35 -14.94
N ASN A 171 4.61 2.37 -14.22
CA ASN A 171 5.88 2.83 -14.76
C ASN A 171 6.60 1.66 -15.43
N ASP A 172 7.07 1.85 -16.65
CA ASP A 172 7.96 0.91 -17.35
C ASP A 172 9.35 1.53 -17.39
N GLU A 173 10.31 0.90 -16.72
CA GLU A 173 11.67 1.42 -16.52
C GLU A 173 12.66 0.82 -17.53
N ARG A 174 12.16 0.35 -18.67
CA ARG A 174 12.95 -0.03 -19.84
C ARG A 174 13.09 1.10 -20.86
#